data_AF-A0A087E303-F1
#
_entry.id   AF-A0A087E303-F1
#
_cell.length_a   1.000
_cell.length_b   1.000
_cell.length_c   1.000
_cell.angle_alpha   90.00
_cell.angle_beta   90.00
_cell.angle_gamma   90.00
#
_symmetry.space_group_name_H-M   'P 1'
#
loop_
_entity.id
_entity.type
_entity.pdbx_description
1 polymer ?
#
loop_
_entity_poly.entity_id
_entity_poly.type
_entity_poly.pdbx_seq_one_letter_code
_entity_poly.pdbx_strand_id
1 'polypeptide(L)'
;MKFGVVGVIAFIIDVGVMNLLMRFLHMPNVAASTISFIVSLIFNYLASMKYVFKHRDDMARWMEMLIFLLSSVIGLLINDAIIAVSTLGMAADAIVTQHAVYVLRTNAGKLVATAVVAVWNFVIRKWLLDDTHTNAANRLRKADNRLTQEELDAKWERSFSHRLGLWSLKHTPAGWPK
;
A
#
# COMPACT_ATOMS: atom_id res chain seq x y z
N MET A 1 -4.42 -12.89 9.37
CA MET A 1 -5.80 -12.37 9.56
C MET A 1 -5.85 -10.90 10.00
N LYS A 2 -5.05 -10.42 10.97
CA LYS A 2 -5.14 -9.03 11.48
C LYS A 2 -4.82 -7.93 10.44
N PHE A 3 -3.79 -8.12 9.61
CA PHE A 3 -3.38 -7.13 8.60
C PHE A 3 -4.45 -6.87 7.53
N GLY A 4 -5.15 -7.92 7.08
CA GLY A 4 -6.20 -7.79 6.06
C GLY A 4 -7.40 -7.00 6.55
N VAL A 5 -7.80 -7.21 7.82
CA VAL A 5 -8.93 -6.48 8.43
C VAL A 5 -8.63 -4.99 8.55
N VAL A 6 -7.42 -4.62 8.99
CA VAL A 6 -6.99 -3.22 9.07
C VAL A 6 -7.03 -2.55 7.70
N GLY A 7 -6.57 -3.24 6.65
CA GLY A 7 -6.62 -2.73 5.28
C GLY A 7 -8.05 -2.52 4.77
N VAL A 8 -8.98 -3.43 5.08
CA VAL A 8 -10.40 -3.26 4.73
C VAL A 8 -11.03 -2.07 5.45
N ILE A 9 -10.71 -1.87 6.73
CA ILE A 9 -11.21 -0.71 7.48
C ILE A 9 -10.64 0.59 6.90
N ALA A 10 -9.35 0.63 6.57
CA ALA A 10 -8.74 1.78 5.93
C ALA A 10 -9.41 2.11 4.58
N PHE A 11 -9.73 1.08 3.79
CA PHE A 11 -10.47 1.26 2.54
C PHE A 11 -11.88 1.83 2.74
N ILE A 12 -12.62 1.34 3.73
CA ILE A 12 -13.94 1.88 4.08
C ILE A 12 -13.84 3.35 4.48
N ILE A 13 -12.81 3.71 5.27
CA ILE A 13 -12.53 5.10 5.64
C ILE A 13 -12.24 5.95 4.40
N ASP A 14 -11.43 5.46 3.46
CA ASP A 14 -11.09 6.18 2.23
C ASP A 14 -12.34 6.49 1.40
N VAL A 15 -13.13 5.46 1.07
CA VAL A 15 -14.36 5.64 0.29
C VAL A 15 -15.38 6.50 1.04
N GLY A 16 -15.53 6.30 2.35
CA GLY A 16 -16.47 7.05 3.18
C GLY A 16 -16.13 8.54 3.26
N VAL A 17 -14.86 8.86 3.56
CA VAL A 17 -14.39 10.25 3.64
C VAL A 17 -14.47 10.93 2.28
N MET A 18 -14.12 10.24 1.18
CA MET A 18 -14.24 10.80 -0.16
C MET A 18 -15.69 11.18 -0.46
N ASN A 19 -16.65 10.28 -0.23
CA ASN A 19 -18.06 10.55 -0.48
C ASN A 19 -18.61 11.66 0.44
N LEU A 20 -18.15 11.74 1.69
CA LEU A 20 -18.51 12.82 2.61
C LEU A 20 -18.02 14.19 2.11
N LEU A 21 -16.73 14.28 1.73
CA LEU A 21 -16.12 15.51 1.21
C LEU A 21 -16.79 15.96 -0.09
N MET A 22 -17.04 15.02 -1.01
CA MET A 22 -17.72 15.34 -2.27
C MET A 22 -19.15 15.83 -2.02
N ARG A 23 -19.93 15.16 -1.15
CA ARG A 23 -21.36 15.42 -1.03
C ARG A 23 -21.73 16.57 -0.11
N PHE A 24 -20.94 16.83 0.94
CA PHE A 24 -21.23 17.89 1.91
C PHE A 24 -20.40 19.16 1.66
N LEU A 25 -19.18 19.04 1.14
CA LEU A 25 -18.29 20.18 0.90
C LEU A 25 -18.17 20.55 -0.59
N HIS A 26 -18.88 19.85 -1.48
CA HIS A 26 -18.86 20.08 -2.93
C HIS A 26 -17.44 20.16 -3.51
N MET A 27 -16.53 19.39 -2.93
CA MET A 27 -15.11 19.43 -3.26
C MET A 27 -14.83 18.69 -4.58
N PRO A 28 -13.88 19.16 -5.41
CA PRO A 28 -13.46 18.43 -6.61
C PRO A 28 -12.98 17.02 -6.28
N ASN A 29 -13.29 16.06 -7.15
CA ASN A 29 -13.02 14.63 -6.90
C ASN A 29 -11.57 14.31 -6.61
N VAL A 30 -10.64 14.96 -7.32
CA VAL A 30 -9.21 14.74 -7.10
C VAL A 30 -8.83 15.17 -5.69
N ALA A 31 -9.16 16.40 -5.28
CA ALA A 31 -8.87 16.90 -3.94
C ALA A 31 -9.55 16.08 -2.83
N ALA A 32 -10.82 15.70 -3.01
CA ALA A 32 -11.53 14.84 -2.06
C ALA A 32 -10.88 13.44 -1.96
N SER A 33 -10.44 12.87 -3.10
CA SER A 33 -9.76 11.58 -3.15
C SER A 33 -8.36 11.63 -2.52
N THR A 34 -7.62 12.71 -2.72
CA THR A 34 -6.30 12.92 -2.10
C THR A 34 -6.43 12.99 -0.58
N ILE A 35 -7.36 13.81 -0.05
CA ILE A 35 -7.56 13.97 1.39
C ILE A 35 -8.01 12.66 2.03
N SER A 36 -9.00 11.99 1.44
CA SER A 36 -9.49 10.69 1.93
C SER A 36 -8.40 9.62 1.94
N PHE A 37 -7.57 9.57 0.90
CA PHE A 37 -6.44 8.64 0.83
C PHE A 37 -5.42 8.92 1.94
N ILE A 38 -5.08 10.18 2.19
CA ILE A 38 -4.15 10.56 3.27
C ILE A 38 -4.72 10.17 4.65
N VAL A 39 -6.00 10.46 4.90
CA VAL A 39 -6.65 10.09 6.17
C VAL A 39 -6.65 8.57 6.38
N SER A 40 -7.01 7.82 5.33
CA SER A 40 -6.96 6.35 5.33
C SER A 40 -5.55 5.83 5.56
N LEU A 41 -4.55 6.46 4.93
CA LEU A 41 -3.15 6.09 5.05
C LEU A 41 -2.63 6.26 6.49
N ILE A 42 -2.94 7.39 7.13
CA ILE A 42 -2.57 7.66 8.53
C ILE A 42 -3.20 6.61 9.45
N PHE A 43 -4.50 6.32 9.26
CA PHE A 43 -5.17 5.27 10.03
C PHE A 43 -4.49 3.90 9.83
N ASN A 44 -4.22 3.53 8.57
CA ASN A 44 -3.59 2.26 8.23
C ASN A 44 -2.21 2.14 8.86
N TYR A 45 -1.43 3.23 8.90
CA TYR A 45 -0.14 3.28 9.57
C TYR A 45 -0.28 3.07 11.08
N LEU A 46 -1.13 3.86 11.76
CA LEU A 46 -1.33 3.76 13.21
C LEU A 46 -1.84 2.38 13.63
N ALA A 47 -2.76 1.81 12.86
CA ALA A 47 -3.31 0.49 13.11
C ALA A 47 -2.28 -0.62 12.83
N SER A 48 -1.48 -0.50 11.77
CA SER A 48 -0.37 -1.42 11.50
C SER A 48 0.67 -1.38 12.62
N MET A 49 1.00 -0.17 13.10
CA MET A 49 1.92 0.05 14.22
C MET A 49 1.41 -0.58 15.52
N LYS A 50 0.12 -0.39 15.84
CA LYS A 50 -0.48 -0.83 17.10
C LYS A 50 -0.83 -2.32 17.15
N TYR A 51 -1.27 -2.90 16.03
CA TYR A 51 -1.82 -4.27 16.02
C TYR A 51 -0.89 -5.30 15.40
N VAL A 52 0.08 -4.89 14.59
CA VAL A 52 0.92 -5.84 13.84
C VAL A 52 2.39 -5.86 14.26
N PHE A 53 2.89 -4.85 14.97
CA PHE A 53 4.23 -4.94 15.55
C PHE A 53 4.25 -5.86 16.78
N LYS A 54 4.30 -7.17 16.52
CA LYS A 54 5.21 -8.06 17.27
C LYS A 54 6.60 -7.86 16.67
N HIS A 55 7.62 -7.65 17.50
CA HIS A 55 9.02 -7.49 17.09
C HIS A 55 9.41 -8.56 16.05
N ARG A 56 9.90 -8.15 14.88
CA ARG A 56 10.70 -8.99 13.98
C ARG A 56 12.11 -8.42 14.02
N ASP A 57 13.10 -9.27 14.28
CA ASP A 57 14.49 -8.87 14.52
C ASP A 57 15.33 -8.75 13.23
N ASP A 58 14.73 -8.92 12.05
CA ASP A 58 15.46 -9.03 10.77
C ASP A 58 15.64 -7.70 10.00
N MET A 59 14.99 -6.60 10.41
CA MET A 59 15.10 -5.32 9.70
C MET A 59 14.77 -4.12 10.58
N ALA A 60 15.48 -3.00 10.37
CA ALA A 60 15.30 -1.79 11.16
C ALA A 60 13.93 -1.13 10.89
N ARG A 61 13.21 -0.80 11.97
CA ARG A 61 11.85 -0.24 11.90
C ARG A 61 11.70 1.04 11.08
N TRP A 62 12.73 1.89 11.06
CA TRP A 62 12.71 3.14 10.30
C TRP A 62 12.66 2.87 8.79
N MET A 63 13.26 1.78 8.32
CA MET A 63 13.31 1.39 6.91
C MET A 63 11.95 0.89 6.44
N GLU A 64 11.29 0.05 7.24
CA GLU A 64 9.92 -0.40 6.96
C GLU A 64 8.96 0.78 6.84
N MET A 65 9.11 1.77 7.74
CA MET A 65 8.33 2.99 7.71
C MET A 65 8.62 3.84 6.47
N LEU A 66 9.90 3.97 6.10
CA LEU A 66 10.30 4.71 4.90
C LEU A 66 9.76 4.05 3.62
N ILE A 67 9.89 2.73 3.49
CA ILE A 67 9.35 1.96 2.36
C ILE A 67 7.83 2.11 2.29
N PHE A 68 7.14 2.03 3.43
CA PHE A 68 5.71 2.25 3.50
C PHE A 68 5.34 3.67 3.04
N LEU A 69 6.03 4.70 3.54
CA LEU A 69 5.76 6.09 3.20
C LEU A 69 5.98 6.35 1.69
N LEU A 70 7.13 5.93 1.15
CA LEU A 70 7.45 6.09 -0.27
C LEU A 70 6.46 5.33 -1.17
N SER A 71 6.12 4.09 -0.83
CA SER A 71 5.11 3.31 -1.55
C SER A 71 3.75 4.02 -1.55
N SER A 72 3.41 4.68 -0.43
CA SER A 72 2.14 5.37 -0.27
C SER A 72 2.06 6.68 -1.05
N VAL A 73 3.17 7.42 -1.15
CA VAL A 73 3.25 8.61 -2.01
C VAL A 73 3.04 8.21 -3.48
N ILE A 74 3.69 7.14 -3.94
CA ILE A 74 3.50 6.63 -5.30
C ILE A 74 2.05 6.15 -5.50
N GLY A 75 1.50 5.44 -4.51
CA GLY A 75 0.10 5.03 -4.50
C GLY A 75 -0.87 6.20 -4.62
N LEU A 76 -0.59 7.31 -3.93
CA LEU A 76 -1.38 8.55 -4.04
C LEU A 76 -1.33 9.13 -5.45
N LEU A 77 -0.14 9.19 -6.07
CA LEU A 77 0.00 9.69 -7.45
C LEU A 77 -0.76 8.81 -8.45
N ILE A 78 -0.70 7.48 -8.29
CA ILE A 78 -1.47 6.52 -9.11
C ILE A 78 -2.97 6.74 -8.91
N ASN A 79 -3.41 6.89 -7.66
CA ASN A 79 -4.80 7.14 -7.32
C ASN A 79 -5.30 8.42 -7.99
N ASP A 80 -4.58 9.53 -7.84
CA ASP A 80 -4.97 10.82 -8.38
C ASP A 80 -4.98 10.81 -9.91
N ALA A 81 -4.01 10.15 -10.54
CA ALA A 81 -3.99 9.96 -11.99
C ALA A 81 -5.22 9.18 -12.49
N ILE A 82 -5.59 8.07 -11.84
CA ILE A 82 -6.75 7.26 -12.23
C ILE A 82 -8.05 8.04 -12.01
N ILE A 83 -8.19 8.75 -10.90
CA ILE A 83 -9.37 9.59 -10.64
C ILE A 83 -9.47 10.70 -11.69
N ALA A 84 -8.37 11.40 -11.99
CA ALA A 84 -8.34 12.43 -13.02
C ALA A 84 -8.78 11.89 -14.38
N VAL A 85 -8.21 10.75 -14.81
CA VAL A 85 -8.56 10.07 -16.08
C VAL A 85 -10.02 9.61 -16.08
N SER A 86 -10.54 9.10 -14.96
CA SER A 86 -11.94 8.65 -14.87
C SER A 86 -12.96 9.79 -15.05
N THR A 87 -12.52 11.03 -14.80
CA THR A 87 -13.34 12.25 -14.93
C THR A 87 -13.00 13.10 -16.15
N LEU A 88 -12.03 12.66 -16.96
CA LEU A 88 -11.52 13.40 -18.11
C LEU A 88 -12.61 13.51 -19.19
N GLY A 89 -12.88 14.74 -19.64
CA GLY A 89 -13.92 15.02 -20.64
C GLY A 89 -15.35 15.23 -20.08
N MET A 90 -15.54 15.31 -18.76
CA MET A 90 -16.81 15.76 -18.19
C MET A 90 -16.92 17.28 -18.20
N ALA A 91 -18.12 17.78 -18.51
CA ALA A 91 -18.41 19.20 -18.55
C ALA A 91 -18.28 19.82 -17.13
N ALA A 92 -17.81 21.07 -17.04
CA ALA A 92 -17.47 21.72 -15.77
C ALA A 92 -18.67 21.84 -14.81
N ASP A 93 -19.87 21.90 -15.37
CA ASP A 93 -21.15 21.83 -14.67
C ASP A 93 -21.36 20.49 -13.97
N ALA A 94 -20.94 19.35 -14.54
CA ALA A 94 -21.04 18.03 -13.88
C ALA A 94 -20.18 17.92 -12.60
N ILE A 95 -19.09 18.70 -12.51
CA ILE A 95 -18.26 18.83 -11.31
C ILE A 95 -19.06 19.52 -10.19
N VAL A 96 -19.95 20.45 -10.54
CA VAL A 96 -20.72 21.28 -9.61
C VAL A 96 -22.10 20.70 -9.31
N THR A 97 -22.80 20.13 -10.29
CA THR A 97 -24.15 19.56 -10.13
C THR A 97 -24.16 18.18 -9.51
N GLN A 98 -23.01 17.51 -9.38
CA GLN A 98 -22.85 16.17 -8.79
C GLN A 98 -23.92 15.18 -9.27
N HIS A 99 -24.24 15.17 -10.57
CA HIS A 99 -25.22 14.24 -11.12
C HIS A 99 -24.85 12.79 -10.75
N ALA A 100 -25.86 11.92 -10.61
CA ALA A 100 -25.66 10.52 -10.22
C ALA A 100 -24.60 9.80 -11.06
N VAL A 101 -24.48 10.15 -12.36
CA VAL A 101 -23.47 9.61 -13.28
C VAL A 101 -22.03 10.02 -12.91
N TYR A 102 -21.83 11.25 -12.43
CA TYR A 102 -20.53 11.74 -11.97
C TYR A 102 -20.09 10.97 -10.72
N VAL A 103 -20.98 10.89 -9.71
CA VAL A 103 -20.72 10.14 -8.48
C VAL A 103 -20.45 8.66 -8.75
N LEU A 104 -21.19 8.05 -9.69
CA LEU A 104 -21.01 6.65 -10.06
C LEU A 104 -19.66 6.42 -10.75
N ARG A 105 -19.28 7.27 -11.73
CA ARG A 105 -17.99 7.17 -12.43
C ARG A 105 -16.82 7.39 -11.50
N THR A 106 -16.91 8.35 -10.58
CA THR A 106 -15.83 8.63 -9.61
C THR A 106 -15.67 7.50 -8.62
N ASN A 107 -16.75 6.94 -8.10
CA ASN A 107 -16.67 5.77 -7.22
C ASN A 107 -16.12 4.55 -7.97
N ALA A 108 -16.52 4.33 -9.23
CA ALA A 108 -15.93 3.27 -10.05
C ALA A 108 -14.42 3.49 -10.29
N GLY A 109 -14.02 4.72 -10.63
CA GLY A 109 -12.62 5.12 -10.76
C GLY A 109 -11.85 4.92 -9.46
N LYS A 110 -12.45 5.24 -8.31
CA LYS A 110 -11.86 5.01 -6.99
C LYS A 110 -11.65 3.53 -6.69
N LEU A 111 -12.62 2.67 -7.01
CA LEU A 111 -12.46 1.22 -6.85
C LEU A 111 -11.29 0.68 -7.68
N VAL A 112 -11.18 1.11 -8.94
CA VAL A 112 -10.06 0.74 -9.82
C VAL A 112 -8.74 1.28 -9.26
N ALA A 113 -8.71 2.56 -8.85
CA ALA A 113 -7.54 3.18 -8.24
C ALA A 113 -7.07 2.41 -7.01
N THR A 114 -7.99 2.09 -6.08
CA THR A 114 -7.67 1.30 -4.89
C THR A 114 -7.13 -0.07 -5.28
N ALA A 115 -7.72 -0.77 -6.24
CA ALA A 115 -7.24 -2.07 -6.68
C ALA A 115 -5.81 -1.99 -7.24
N VAL A 116 -5.53 -1.01 -8.10
CA VAL A 116 -4.19 -0.80 -8.67
C VAL A 116 -3.18 -0.44 -7.58
N VAL A 117 -3.54 0.47 -6.66
CA VAL A 117 -2.68 0.85 -5.53
C VAL A 117 -2.45 -0.32 -4.58
N ALA A 118 -3.45 -1.18 -4.36
CA ALA A 118 -3.30 -2.39 -3.56
C ALA A 118 -2.32 -3.37 -4.22
N VAL A 119 -2.38 -3.55 -5.55
CA VAL A 119 -1.41 -4.36 -6.30
C VAL A 119 -0.01 -3.75 -6.21
N TRP A 120 0.12 -2.45 -6.40
CA TRP A 120 1.40 -1.73 -6.26
C TRP A 120 2.02 -1.94 -4.86
N ASN A 121 1.23 -1.67 -3.82
CA ASN A 121 1.63 -1.85 -2.43
C ASN A 121 2.02 -3.30 -2.13
N PHE A 122 1.29 -4.27 -2.71
CA PHE A 122 1.63 -5.68 -2.59
C PHE A 122 2.96 -6.01 -3.26
N VAL A 123 3.19 -5.57 -4.51
CA VAL A 123 4.43 -5.81 -5.25
C VAL A 123 5.63 -5.21 -4.53
N ILE A 124 5.55 -3.97 -4.06
CA ILE A 124 6.65 -3.31 -3.34
C ILE A 124 6.97 -4.00 -2.03
N ARG A 125 5.95 -4.31 -1.21
CA ARG A 125 6.17 -5.08 0.02
C ARG A 125 6.78 -6.44 -0.27
N LYS A 126 6.29 -7.10 -1.31
CA LYS A 126 6.76 -8.43 -1.70
C LYS A 126 8.20 -8.42 -2.23
N TRP A 127 8.60 -7.37 -2.94
CA TRP A 127 9.95 -7.23 -3.48
C TRP A 127 10.98 -6.73 -2.45
N LEU A 128 10.56 -5.86 -1.51
CA LEU A 128 11.47 -5.23 -0.55
C LEU A 128 11.48 -5.89 0.84
N LEU A 129 10.39 -6.52 1.26
CA LEU A 129 10.18 -6.94 2.65
C LEU A 129 9.92 -8.44 2.82
N ASP A 130 9.50 -9.15 1.77
CA ASP A 130 8.97 -10.51 1.89
C ASP A 130 9.93 -11.57 1.34
N ASP A 131 10.64 -12.24 2.25
CA ASP A 131 11.59 -13.31 1.96
C ASP A 131 10.94 -14.69 1.78
N THR A 132 9.61 -14.76 1.90
CA THR A 132 8.83 -16.01 1.83
C THR A 132 8.87 -16.68 0.44
N HIS A 133 9.39 -15.98 -0.57
CA HIS A 133 9.47 -16.43 -1.95
C HIS A 133 10.25 -17.72 -2.16
N THR A 134 11.40 -17.88 -1.51
CA THR A 134 12.26 -19.06 -1.70
C THR A 134 11.56 -20.29 -1.14
N ASN A 135 11.09 -20.25 0.10
CA ASN A 135 10.50 -21.42 0.76
C ASN A 135 9.13 -21.80 0.19
N ALA A 136 8.24 -20.84 -0.07
CA ALA A 136 6.92 -21.13 -0.61
C ALA A 136 6.96 -21.59 -2.07
N ALA A 137 7.76 -20.94 -2.92
CA ALA A 137 7.91 -21.38 -4.32
C ALA A 137 8.61 -22.74 -4.41
N ASN A 138 9.56 -23.03 -3.51
CA ASN A 138 10.23 -24.32 -3.47
C ASN A 138 9.26 -25.46 -3.11
N ARG A 139 8.27 -25.21 -2.24
CA ARG A 139 7.21 -26.18 -1.93
C ARG A 139 6.36 -26.56 -3.15
N LEU A 140 6.22 -25.66 -4.12
CA LEU A 140 5.48 -25.89 -5.37
C LEU A 140 6.32 -26.61 -6.44
N ARG A 141 7.64 -26.74 -6.27
CA ARG A 141 8.49 -27.51 -7.20
C ARG A 141 8.28 -29.01 -7.01
N LYS A 142 8.42 -29.77 -8.11
CA LYS A 142 8.47 -31.23 -8.08
C LYS A 142 9.56 -31.70 -7.11
N ALA A 143 9.34 -32.85 -6.48
CA ALA A 143 10.19 -33.36 -5.39
C ALA A 143 11.67 -33.49 -5.79
N ASP A 144 11.96 -33.79 -7.06
CA ASP A 144 13.30 -33.88 -7.65
C ASP A 144 14.02 -32.52 -7.81
N ASN A 145 13.27 -31.42 -7.84
CA ASN A 145 13.76 -30.07 -8.11
C ASN A 145 13.65 -29.13 -6.91
N ARG A 146 13.33 -29.66 -5.72
CA ARG A 146 13.28 -28.87 -4.49
C ARG A 146 14.71 -28.55 -4.04
N LEU A 147 14.97 -27.27 -3.84
CA LEU A 147 16.20 -26.78 -3.20
C LEU A 147 16.29 -27.31 -1.78
N THR A 148 17.49 -27.64 -1.34
CA THR A 148 17.76 -27.95 0.08
C THR A 148 17.63 -26.68 0.94
N GLN A 149 17.56 -26.84 2.26
CA GLN A 149 17.49 -25.69 3.17
C GLN A 149 18.74 -24.80 3.04
N GLU A 150 19.94 -25.38 2.91
CA GLU A 150 21.19 -24.65 2.71
C GLU A 150 21.19 -23.84 1.40
N GLU A 151 20.67 -24.42 0.30
CA GLU A 151 20.58 -23.70 -0.98
C GLU A 151 19.55 -22.56 -0.93
N LEU A 152 18.47 -22.73 -0.17
CA LEU A 152 17.46 -21.70 0.04
C LEU A 152 18.04 -20.53 0.83
N ASP A 153 18.80 -20.83 1.88
CA ASP A 153 19.43 -19.84 2.75
C ASP A 153 20.52 -19.08 1.98
N ALA A 154 21.38 -19.78 1.20
CA ALA A 154 22.38 -19.15 0.34
C ALA A 154 21.75 -18.25 -0.75
N LYS A 155 20.60 -18.66 -1.29
CA LYS A 155 19.86 -17.85 -2.27
C LYS A 155 19.23 -16.62 -1.61
N TRP A 156 18.77 -16.75 -0.37
CA TRP A 156 18.26 -15.66 0.42
C TRP A 156 19.36 -14.65 0.79
N GLU A 157 20.55 -15.08 1.20
CA GLU A 157 21.67 -14.18 1.49
C GLU A 157 22.06 -13.29 0.29
N ARG A 158 21.91 -13.80 -0.93
CA ARG A 158 22.19 -13.05 -2.17
C ARG A 158 21.05 -12.13 -2.60
N SER A 159 19.88 -12.23 -1.97
CA SER A 159 18.69 -11.44 -2.31
C SER A 159 18.89 -9.95 -2.04
N PHE A 160 18.04 -9.12 -2.65
CA PHE A 160 18.06 -7.69 -2.42
C PHE A 160 17.51 -7.34 -1.04
N SER A 161 16.43 -8.02 -0.60
CA SER A 161 15.80 -7.84 0.71
C SER A 161 16.77 -8.10 1.85
N HIS A 162 17.57 -9.16 1.79
CA HIS A 162 18.60 -9.44 2.80
C HIS A 162 19.66 -8.33 2.89
N ARG A 163 20.20 -7.90 1.73
CA ARG A 163 21.17 -6.80 1.67
C ARG A 163 20.60 -5.47 2.16
N LEU A 164 19.34 -5.20 1.83
CA LEU A 164 18.61 -4.02 2.29
C LEU A 164 18.40 -4.06 3.81
N GLY A 165 18.04 -5.23 4.36
CA GLY A 165 17.89 -5.47 5.80
C GLY A 165 19.19 -5.19 6.55
N LEU A 166 20.30 -5.80 6.15
CA LEU A 166 21.63 -5.56 6.73
C LEU A 166 22.06 -4.10 6.65
N TRP A 167 21.84 -3.46 5.50
CA TRP A 167 22.14 -2.03 5.33
C TRP A 167 21.31 -1.17 6.28
N SER A 168 20.02 -1.49 6.45
CA SER A 168 19.12 -0.75 7.34
C SER A 168 19.54 -0.83 8.81
N LEU A 169 19.96 -2.01 9.27
CA LEU A 169 20.43 -2.24 10.64
C LEU A 169 21.73 -1.47 10.90
N LYS A 170 22.65 -1.49 9.92
CA LYS A 170 23.92 -0.76 9.98
C LYS A 170 23.74 0.76 10.02
N HIS A 171 22.72 1.30 9.35
CA HIS A 171 22.44 2.74 9.26
C HIS A 171 21.27 3.17 10.16
N THR A 172 20.98 2.42 11.22
CA THR A 172 19.92 2.78 12.16
C THR A 172 20.25 4.11 12.86
N PRO A 173 19.42 5.16 12.71
CA PRO A 173 19.65 6.46 13.34
C PRO A 173 19.64 6.36 14.87
N ALA A 174 20.39 7.23 15.55
CA ALA A 174 20.41 7.27 17.01
C ALA A 174 19.01 7.51 17.58
N GLY A 175 18.60 6.69 18.56
CA GLY A 175 17.26 6.75 19.18
C GLY A 175 16.20 5.86 18.51
N TRP A 176 16.50 5.25 17.36
CA TRP A 176 15.64 4.22 16.80
C TRP A 176 15.98 2.85 17.37
N PRO A 177 14.97 2.03 17.73
CA PRO A 177 15.23 0.68 18.18
C PRO A 177 15.77 -0.15 17.00
N LYS A 178 16.87 -0.86 17.23
CA LYS A 178 17.41 -1.83 16.30
C LYS A 178 16.49 -3.03 16.20
#